data_AF-A0A812U2Y0-F1
#
_entry.id   AF-A0A812U2Y0-F1
#
_cell.length_a   1.000
_cell.length_b   1.000
_cell.length_c   1.000
_cell.angle_alpha   90.00
_cell.angle_beta   90.00
_cell.angle_gamma   90.00
#
_symmetry.space_group_name_H-M   'P 1'
#
loop_
_entity.id
_entity.type
_entity.pdbx_description
1 polymer ?
#
loop_
_entity_poly.entity_id
_entity_poly.type
_entity_poly.pdbx_seq_one_letter_code
_entity_poly.pdbx_strand_id
1 'polypeptide(L)'
;MAKHWDCGWALDECSPSWPTVCALRRTVIRAPETTEPPLARGKQAFELNGGTGTHVDAPSHFIAGGRTIDQLRLNELVDVPLAVVDVSTACSTDPDHQVTQDELTADEELQGRILPGDLSPADSLGPSS
;
A
#
# COMPACT_ATOMS: atom_id res chain seq x y z
N MET A 1 -14.06 -0.09 -22.72
CA MET A 1 -14.00 -0.84 -21.44
C MET A 1 -12.86 -0.29 -20.63
N ALA A 2 -13.09 0.02 -19.35
CA ALA A 2 -12.01 0.33 -18.42
C ALA A 2 -11.21 -0.95 -18.10
N LYS A 3 -9.89 -0.81 -17.94
CA LYS A 3 -9.02 -1.88 -17.43
C LYS A 3 -8.82 -1.69 -15.93
N HIS A 4 -8.73 -2.78 -15.20
CA HIS A 4 -8.41 -2.78 -13.78
C HIS A 4 -7.09 -3.53 -13.59
N TRP A 5 -6.24 -2.99 -12.72
CA TRP A 5 -4.97 -3.59 -12.33
C TRP A 5 -5.02 -3.89 -10.84
N ASP A 6 -4.56 -5.07 -10.44
CA ASP A 6 -4.40 -5.41 -9.03
C ASP A 6 -2.99 -4.98 -8.59
N CYS A 7 -2.95 -4.02 -7.66
CA CYS A 7 -1.71 -3.53 -7.05
C CYS A 7 -1.50 -4.10 -5.63
N GLY A 8 -2.34 -5.04 -5.20
CA GLY A 8 -2.18 -5.76 -3.94
C GLY A 8 -1.26 -6.96 -4.09
N TRP A 9 -0.44 -7.22 -3.08
CA TRP A 9 0.21 -8.52 -2.92
C TRP A 9 -0.67 -9.45 -2.09
N ALA A 10 -0.59 -10.76 -2.37
CA ALA A 10 -1.32 -11.77 -1.60
C ALA A 10 -0.85 -11.74 -0.14
N LEU A 11 -1.81 -11.62 0.78
CA LEU A 11 -1.50 -11.54 2.21
C LEU A 11 -1.48 -12.94 2.84
N ASP A 12 -0.31 -13.35 3.35
CA ASP A 12 -0.09 -14.62 4.02
C ASP A 12 1.02 -14.55 5.09
N GLU A 13 1.25 -15.67 5.79
CA GLU A 13 2.23 -15.78 6.88
C GLU A 13 3.69 -15.67 6.43
N CYS A 14 3.94 -15.76 5.12
CA CYS A 14 5.26 -15.61 4.50
C CYS A 14 5.49 -14.21 3.94
N SER A 15 4.46 -13.35 3.98
CA SER A 15 4.55 -11.98 3.49
C SER A 15 5.62 -11.22 4.27
N PRO A 16 6.50 -10.45 3.60
CA PRO A 16 7.49 -9.65 4.28
C PRO A 16 6.84 -8.71 5.30
N SER A 17 7.42 -8.64 6.49
CA SER A 17 6.98 -7.74 7.57
C SER A 17 8.17 -6.93 8.08
N TRP A 18 7.91 -5.71 8.55
CA TRP A 18 8.92 -4.93 9.25
C TRP A 18 9.45 -5.69 10.48
N PRO A 19 10.77 -5.67 10.77
CA PRO A 19 11.33 -6.47 11.87
C PRO A 19 10.77 -6.14 13.26
N THR A 20 10.15 -4.99 13.43
CA THR A 20 9.65 -4.45 14.70
C THR A 20 8.16 -4.68 14.94
N VAL A 21 7.44 -5.31 14.00
CA VAL A 21 5.98 -5.55 14.12
C VAL A 21 5.65 -7.02 14.30
N CYS A 22 4.45 -7.33 14.78
CA CYS A 22 3.98 -8.71 14.86
C CYS A 22 3.83 -9.28 13.44
N ALA A 23 4.36 -10.51 13.24
CA ALA A 23 4.14 -11.24 12.01
C ALA A 23 2.66 -11.58 11.85
N LEU A 24 2.20 -11.67 10.60
CA LEU A 24 0.85 -12.10 10.31
C LEU A 24 0.64 -13.53 10.82
N ARG A 25 -0.43 -13.73 11.58
CA ARG A 25 -0.84 -15.05 12.04
C ARG A 25 -2.26 -15.35 11.59
N ARG A 26 -2.42 -16.40 10.81
CA ARG A 26 -3.73 -16.94 10.43
C ARG A 26 -4.09 -18.14 11.30
N THR A 27 -5.30 -18.13 11.83
CA THR A 27 -5.90 -19.27 12.51
C THR A 27 -7.05 -19.79 11.68
N VAL A 28 -6.95 -21.03 11.20
CA VAL A 28 -8.06 -21.70 10.50
C VAL A 28 -9.06 -22.20 11.54
N ILE A 29 -10.25 -21.62 11.52
CA ILE A 29 -11.37 -22.01 12.37
C ILE A 29 -12.21 -23.02 11.57
N ARG A 30 -12.10 -24.30 11.92
CA ARG A 30 -12.97 -25.35 11.35
C ARG A 30 -14.21 -25.47 12.22
N ALA A 31 -15.40 -25.27 11.64
CA ALA A 31 -16.64 -25.63 12.30
C ALA A 31 -16.87 -27.15 12.13
N PRO A 32 -17.10 -27.91 13.21
CA PRO A 32 -17.23 -29.36 13.15
C PRO A 32 -18.44 -29.83 12.34
N GLU A 33 -19.49 -29.01 12.17
CA GLU A 33 -20.67 -29.39 11.37
C GLU A 33 -20.49 -29.23 9.85
N THR A 34 -19.39 -28.62 9.40
CA THR A 34 -19.20 -28.25 7.99
C THR A 34 -17.78 -28.58 7.51
N THR A 35 -17.30 -29.80 7.73
CA THR A 35 -15.96 -30.22 7.25
C THR A 35 -15.99 -30.94 5.91
N GLU A 36 -17.13 -31.50 5.50
CA GLU A 36 -17.27 -32.24 4.24
C GLU A 36 -17.97 -31.42 3.14
N PRO A 37 -17.48 -31.44 1.89
CA PRO A 37 -18.21 -30.88 0.75
C PRO A 37 -19.61 -31.51 0.61
N PRO A 38 -20.65 -30.77 0.15
CA PRO A 38 -20.63 -29.39 -0.33
C PRO A 38 -20.86 -28.35 0.79
N LEU A 39 -21.04 -28.80 2.03
CA LEU A 39 -21.40 -27.92 3.16
C LEU A 39 -20.18 -27.25 3.79
N ALA A 40 -18.97 -27.62 3.35
CA ALA A 40 -17.73 -27.13 3.92
C ALA A 40 -17.65 -25.60 3.94
N ARG A 41 -17.49 -25.02 5.14
CA ARG A 41 -17.31 -23.57 5.34
C ARG A 41 -15.99 -23.35 6.09
N GLY A 42 -14.98 -22.87 5.37
CA GLY A 42 -13.74 -22.43 5.99
C GLY A 42 -13.95 -21.09 6.68
N LYS A 43 -13.67 -21.01 7.98
CA LYS A 43 -13.56 -19.73 8.70
C LYS A 43 -12.09 -19.51 9.04
N GLN A 44 -11.66 -18.26 9.06
CA GLN A 44 -10.30 -17.88 9.42
C GLN A 44 -10.32 -16.63 10.29
N ALA A 45 -9.39 -16.56 11.23
CA ALA A 45 -9.09 -15.33 11.97
C ALA A 45 -7.65 -14.93 11.66
N PHE A 46 -7.41 -13.62 11.60
CA PHE A 46 -6.10 -13.03 11.33
C PHE A 46 -5.72 -12.12 12.48
N GLU A 47 -4.46 -12.22 12.88
CA GLU A 47 -3.78 -11.23 13.72
C GLU A 47 -2.70 -10.60 12.85
N LEU A 48 -2.76 -9.28 12.69
CA LEU A 48 -1.85 -8.52 11.84
C LEU A 48 -1.63 -7.11 12.42
N ASN A 49 -0.49 -6.52 12.09
CA ASN A 49 -0.24 -5.10 12.31
C ASN A 49 -0.91 -4.26 11.20
N GLY A 50 -1.28 -3.01 11.49
CA GLY A 50 -1.89 -2.10 10.49
C GLY A 50 -1.03 -1.86 9.25
N GLY A 51 0.31 -1.94 9.37
CA GLY A 51 1.28 -1.79 8.28
C GLY A 51 1.74 -3.10 7.63
N THR A 52 0.88 -4.14 7.62
CA THR A 52 1.25 -5.46 7.08
C THR A 52 0.90 -5.56 5.58
N GLY A 53 1.85 -5.98 4.75
CA GLY A 53 1.63 -6.17 3.30
C GLY A 53 1.40 -4.85 2.56
N THR A 54 0.66 -4.89 1.44
CA THR A 54 0.16 -3.67 0.79
C THR A 54 -0.88 -3.01 1.70
N HIS A 55 -0.61 -1.80 2.21
CA HIS A 55 -1.43 -1.12 3.21
C HIS A 55 -1.50 0.40 2.97
N VAL A 56 -2.20 1.11 3.85
CA VAL A 56 -2.36 2.56 3.80
C VAL A 56 -1.93 3.17 5.15
N ASP A 57 -1.04 4.14 5.10
CA ASP A 57 -0.66 4.94 6.26
C ASP A 57 -1.50 6.22 6.33
N ALA A 58 -2.27 6.36 7.40
CA ALA A 58 -3.00 7.61 7.68
C ALA A 58 -2.07 8.67 8.30
N PRO A 59 -2.38 9.98 8.22
CA PRO A 59 -1.56 11.04 8.79
C PRO A 59 -1.18 10.83 10.27
N SER A 60 -2.07 10.23 11.06
CA SER A 60 -1.81 9.88 12.47
C SER A 60 -0.61 8.95 12.69
N HIS A 61 -0.12 8.28 11.63
CA HIS A 61 1.04 7.39 11.71
C HIS A 61 2.33 8.15 12.06
N PHE A 62 2.48 9.39 11.59
CA PHE A 62 3.66 10.23 11.85
C PHE A 62 3.34 11.60 12.47
N ILE A 63 2.11 12.09 12.29
CA ILE A 63 1.71 13.44 12.74
C ILE A 63 0.87 13.30 14.01
N ALA A 64 1.36 13.86 15.12
CA ALA A 64 0.63 13.88 16.38
C ALA A 64 -0.70 14.64 16.23
N GLY A 65 -1.81 13.99 16.60
CA GLY A 65 -3.16 14.53 16.38
C GLY A 65 -3.61 14.52 14.91
N GLY A 66 -2.85 13.87 14.02
CA GLY A 66 -3.21 13.67 12.63
C GLY A 66 -4.46 12.81 12.48
N ARG A 67 -5.05 12.86 11.28
CA ARG A 67 -6.25 12.08 10.95
C ARG A 67 -5.98 10.58 11.02
N THR A 68 -6.89 9.82 11.61
CA THR A 68 -6.89 8.36 11.61
C THR A 68 -7.49 7.80 10.31
N ILE A 69 -7.29 6.50 10.04
CA ILE A 69 -7.72 5.87 8.77
C ILE A 69 -9.22 6.01 8.52
N ASP A 70 -10.05 5.93 9.56
CA ASP A 70 -11.51 6.08 9.51
C ASP A 70 -11.98 7.51 9.24
N GLN A 71 -11.07 8.49 9.29
CA GLN A 71 -11.34 9.90 9.04
C GLN A 71 -10.97 10.35 7.62
N LEU A 72 -10.38 9.46 6.80
CA LEU A 72 -10.11 9.73 5.39
C LEU A 72 -11.41 9.71 4.59
N ARG A 73 -11.58 10.67 3.68
CA ARG A 73 -12.78 10.74 2.83
C ARG A 73 -12.60 9.84 1.60
N LEU A 74 -13.71 9.32 1.08
CA LEU A 74 -13.69 8.44 -0.08
C LEU A 74 -13.06 9.08 -1.33
N ASN A 75 -13.27 10.39 -1.53
CA ASN A 75 -12.69 11.13 -2.65
C ASN A 75 -11.18 11.42 -2.50
N GLU A 76 -10.57 11.07 -1.38
CA GLU A 76 -9.12 11.04 -1.19
C GLU A 76 -8.52 9.67 -1.57
N LEU A 77 -9.38 8.65 -1.79
CA LEU A 77 -8.97 7.25 -1.98
C LEU A 77 -9.43 6.64 -3.31
N VAL A 78 -10.45 7.23 -3.94
CA VAL A 78 -11.09 6.75 -5.17
C VAL A 78 -11.22 7.89 -6.17
N ASP A 79 -11.09 7.58 -7.45
CA ASP A 79 -11.12 8.53 -8.58
C ASP A 79 -10.07 9.64 -8.45
N VAL A 80 -8.93 9.31 -7.82
CA VAL A 80 -7.74 10.17 -7.73
C VAL A 80 -6.76 9.80 -8.86
N PRO A 81 -6.13 10.78 -9.53
CA PRO A 81 -5.09 10.50 -10.51
C PRO A 81 -3.88 9.81 -9.84
N LEU A 82 -3.25 8.90 -10.57
CA LEU A 82 -2.03 8.20 -10.15
C LEU A 82 -0.93 8.51 -11.15
N ALA A 83 0.19 9.07 -10.66
CA ALA A 83 1.41 9.23 -11.43
C ALA A 83 2.34 8.04 -11.18
N VAL A 84 2.99 7.52 -12.23
CA VAL A 84 3.93 6.39 -12.12
C VAL A 84 5.30 6.83 -12.63
N VAL A 85 6.22 7.05 -11.70
CA VAL A 85 7.63 7.34 -12.00
C VAL A 85 8.41 6.03 -12.02
N ASP A 86 8.84 5.60 -13.21
CA ASP A 86 9.56 4.32 -13.37
C ASP A 86 11.07 4.50 -13.13
N VAL A 87 11.53 4.05 -11.97
CA VAL A 87 12.95 4.02 -11.58
C VAL A 87 13.52 2.60 -11.52
N SER A 88 12.83 1.61 -12.11
CA SER A 88 13.21 0.19 -12.03
C SER A 88 14.64 -0.09 -12.51
N THR A 89 15.09 0.61 -13.55
CA THR A 89 16.45 0.47 -14.08
C THR A 89 17.50 1.00 -13.10
N ALA A 90 17.26 2.17 -12.49
CA ALA A 90 18.15 2.73 -11.49
C ALA A 90 18.25 1.82 -10.26
N CYS A 91 17.11 1.38 -9.72
CA CYS A 91 17.05 0.47 -8.57
C CYS A 91 17.68 -0.91 -8.83
N SER A 92 17.70 -1.37 -10.09
CA SER A 92 18.38 -2.63 -10.45
C SER A 92 19.90 -2.55 -10.36
N THR A 93 20.45 -1.33 -10.45
CA THR A 93 21.89 -1.05 -10.37
C THR A 93 22.28 -0.64 -8.95
N ASP A 94 21.46 0.19 -8.31
CA ASP A 94 21.64 0.67 -6.94
C ASP A 94 20.34 0.46 -6.14
N PRO A 95 20.27 -0.59 -5.29
CA PRO A 95 19.09 -0.85 -4.46
C PRO A 95 18.72 0.30 -3.50
N ASP A 96 19.67 1.19 -3.20
CA ASP A 96 19.49 2.34 -2.31
C ASP A 96 19.23 3.65 -3.10
N HIS A 97 18.96 3.57 -4.42
CA HIS A 97 18.69 4.73 -5.28
C HIS A 97 17.55 5.58 -4.70
N GLN A 98 17.80 6.89 -4.57
CA GLN A 98 16.82 7.86 -4.12
C GLN A 98 16.39 8.71 -5.31
N VAL A 99 15.09 8.77 -5.55
CA VAL A 99 14.50 9.60 -6.62
C VAL A 99 14.84 11.06 -6.36
N THR A 100 15.44 11.70 -7.36
CA THR A 100 15.87 13.10 -7.29
C THR A 100 14.81 14.04 -7.87
N GLN A 101 14.87 15.33 -7.49
CA GLN A 101 13.99 16.35 -8.08
C GLN A 101 14.20 16.52 -9.58
N ASP A 102 15.44 16.35 -10.06
CA ASP A 102 15.76 16.46 -11.49
C ASP A 102 15.11 15.32 -12.29
N GLU A 103 15.12 14.09 -11.76
CA GLU A 103 14.43 12.95 -12.36
C GLU A 103 12.91 13.16 -12.42
N LEU A 104 12.31 13.67 -11.33
CA LEU A 104 10.89 14.00 -11.30
C LEU A 104 10.54 15.09 -12.33
N THR A 105 11.35 16.15 -12.39
CA THR A 105 11.13 17.25 -13.35
C THR A 105 11.22 16.74 -14.79
N ALA A 106 12.21 15.88 -15.08
CA ALA A 106 12.36 15.28 -16.40
C ALA A 106 11.18 14.35 -16.76
N ASP A 107 10.65 13.61 -15.81
CA ASP A 107 9.45 12.78 -16.01
C ASP A 107 8.21 13.64 -16.25
N GLU A 108 8.03 14.73 -15.49
CA GLU A 108 6.93 15.68 -15.70
C GLU A 108 6.97 16.36 -17.07
N GLU A 109 8.17 16.67 -17.59
CA GLU A 109 8.35 17.19 -18.94
C GLU A 109 7.95 16.18 -20.03
N LEU A 110 8.12 14.88 -19.77
CA LEU A 110 7.82 13.81 -20.71
C LEU A 110 6.36 13.35 -20.66
N GLN A 111 5.82 13.19 -19.44
CA GLN A 111 4.53 12.53 -19.19
C GLN A 111 3.41 13.52 -18.80
N GLY A 112 3.77 14.73 -18.40
CA GLY A 112 2.85 15.74 -17.86
C GLY A 112 3.08 15.97 -16.37
N ARG A 113 2.71 17.16 -15.90
CA ARG A 113 2.92 17.58 -14.50
C ARG A 113 2.12 16.72 -13.52
N ILE A 114 2.75 16.37 -12.41
CA ILE A 114 2.10 15.84 -11.22
C ILE A 114 1.33 16.99 -10.57
N LEU A 115 0.02 16.83 -10.44
CA LEU A 115 -0.86 17.87 -9.92
C LEU A 115 -1.08 17.71 -8.41
N PRO A 116 -1.41 18.81 -7.70
CA PRO A 116 -1.79 18.71 -6.30
C PRO A 116 -2.99 17.77 -6.11
N GLY A 117 -2.80 16.72 -5.32
CA GLY A 117 -3.81 15.68 -5.05
C GLY A 117 -3.62 14.40 -5.86
N ASP A 118 -2.66 14.36 -6.79
CA ASP A 118 -2.25 13.11 -7.42
C ASP A 118 -1.57 12.21 -6.38
N LEU A 119 -1.87 10.91 -6.44
CA LEU A 119 -1.10 9.92 -5.69
C LEU A 119 0.21 9.64 -6.43
N SER A 120 1.33 9.74 -5.73
CA SER A 120 2.65 9.34 -6.21
C SER A 120 3.23 8.24 -5.32
N PRO A 121 3.64 7.08 -5.86
CA PRO A 121 4.28 6.01 -5.10
C PRO A 121 5.61 6.40 -4.41
N ALA A 122 6.16 7.58 -4.74
CA ALA A 122 7.45 8.07 -4.23
C ALA A 122 7.33 9.12 -3.11
N ASP A 123 6.12 9.45 -2.65
CA ASP A 123 5.93 10.59 -1.74
C ASP A 123 6.22 10.22 -0.27
N SER A 124 7.45 10.50 0.19
CA SER A 124 7.85 10.40 1.60
C SER A 124 8.29 11.73 2.20
N LEU A 125 8.03 12.87 1.55
CA LEU A 125 8.49 14.17 2.05
C LEU A 125 7.32 15.17 2.11
N GLY A 126 6.68 15.22 3.28
CA GLY A 126 5.84 16.36 3.65
C GLY A 126 6.65 17.67 3.64
N PRO A 127 6.00 18.82 3.44
CA PRO A 127 6.68 20.10 3.27
C PRO A 127 7.50 20.43 4.52
N SER A 128 8.78 20.73 4.31
CA SER A 128 9.64 21.34 5.32
C SER A 128 9.06 22.69 5.74
N SER A 129 8.68 22.77 7.02
CA SER A 129 8.41 24.02 7.74
C SER A 129 9.69 24.81 7.98
#